data_AF-A0A1V4X753-F1
#
_entry.id   AF-A0A1V4X753-F1
#
_cell.length_a   1.000
_cell.length_b   1.000
_cell.length_c   1.000
_cell.angle_alpha   90.00
_cell.angle_beta   90.00
_cell.angle_gamma   90.00
#
_symmetry.space_group_name_H-M   'P 1'
#
loop_
_entity.id
_entity.type
_entity.pdbx_description
1 polymer ?
#
loop_
_entity_poly.entity_id
_entity_poly.type
_entity_poly.pdbx_seq_one_letter_code
_entity_poly.pdbx_strand_id
1 'polypeptide(L)'
;MPAIYLATMMDSGHVKWRPKLSIPKEGPADKTVIIEFMGSLSNLPWVYKTSYGYEVDVGSLRLSASLTFSQDWFPENGVVKANIQAMGNRFIIEMRF
;
A
#
# COMPACT_ATOMS: atom_id res chain seq x y z
N MET A 1 4.32 10.20 11.97
CA MET A 1 4.54 8.76 12.08
C MET A 1 3.67 8.10 11.04
N PRO A 2 4.25 7.34 10.09
CA PRO A 2 3.51 6.76 8.99
C PRO A 2 2.63 5.61 9.47
N ALA A 3 1.56 5.33 8.71
CA ALA A 3 0.80 4.10 8.85
C ALA A 3 1.52 2.98 8.10
N ILE A 4 1.99 1.95 8.83
CA ILE A 4 2.79 0.87 8.26
C ILE A 4 1.98 -0.42 8.22
N TYR A 5 1.83 -0.99 7.02
CA TYR A 5 1.16 -2.26 6.77
C TYR A 5 2.15 -3.29 6.24
N LEU A 6 2.00 -4.54 6.67
CA LEU A 6 2.62 -5.69 6.03
C LEU A 6 1.58 -6.38 5.15
N ALA A 7 1.95 -6.60 3.90
CA ALA A 7 1.19 -7.34 2.91
C ALA A 7 2.03 -8.56 2.48
N THR A 8 1.53 -9.78 2.67
CA THR A 8 2.25 -11.01 2.32
C THR A 8 1.41 -11.81 1.35
N MET A 9 1.94 -12.05 0.15
CA MET A 9 1.32 -12.94 -0.81
C MET A 9 1.50 -14.39 -0.36
N MET A 10 0.39 -15.10 -0.26
CA MET A 10 0.33 -16.52 0.06
C MET A 10 0.48 -17.34 -1.24
N ASP A 11 0.82 -18.62 -1.12
CA ASP A 11 0.93 -19.54 -2.26
C ASP A 11 -0.39 -19.68 -3.05
N SER A 12 -1.53 -19.42 -2.40
CA SER A 12 -2.85 -19.37 -3.02
C SER A 12 -3.09 -18.12 -3.88
N GLY A 13 -2.13 -17.20 -3.96
CA GLY A 13 -2.23 -15.92 -4.67
C GLY A 13 -2.93 -14.82 -3.88
N HIS A 14 -3.56 -15.14 -2.74
CA HIS A 14 -4.18 -14.14 -1.87
C HIS A 14 -3.14 -13.34 -1.09
N VAL A 15 -3.39 -12.05 -0.88
CA VAL A 15 -2.53 -11.18 -0.06
C VAL A 15 -3.12 -11.04 1.34
N LYS A 16 -2.34 -11.43 2.34
CA LYS A 16 -2.67 -11.22 3.75
C LYS A 16 -2.15 -9.88 4.22
N TRP A 17 -3.03 -9.06 4.78
CA TRP A 17 -2.72 -7.73 5.28
C TRP A 17 -2.72 -7.69 6.80
N ARG A 18 -1.79 -6.92 7.38
CA ARG A 18 -1.83 -6.57 8.81
C ARG A 18 -1.14 -5.23 9.06
N PRO A 19 -1.63 -4.41 9.99
CA PRO A 19 -0.86 -3.27 10.48
C PRO A 19 0.38 -3.76 11.25
N LYS A 20 1.54 -3.13 11.05
CA LYS A 20 2.74 -3.42 11.84
C LYS A 20 2.73 -2.75 13.21
N LEU A 21 2.07 -1.60 13.28
CA LEU A 21 1.95 -0.76 14.47
C LEU A 21 0.50 -0.32 14.62
N SER A 22 0.09 0.08 15.82
CA SER A 22 -1.22 0.69 16.01
C SER A 22 -1.32 1.98 15.20
N ILE A 23 -2.35 2.07 14.36
CA ILE A 23 -2.61 3.26 13.52
C ILE A 23 -3.72 4.06 14.22
N PRO A 24 -3.53 5.36 14.46
CA PRO A 24 -4.55 6.21 15.05
C PRO A 24 -5.84 6.20 14.23
N LYS A 25 -6.99 6.44 14.87
CA LYS A 25 -8.28 6.44 14.18
C LYS A 25 -8.37 7.57 13.16
N GLU A 26 -7.74 8.70 13.47
CA GLU A 26 -7.57 9.89 12.64
C GLU A 26 -6.50 9.73 11.54
N GLY A 27 -5.76 8.62 11.54
CA GLY A 27 -4.71 8.33 10.58
C GLY A 27 -3.31 8.86 10.97
N PRO A 28 -2.33 8.68 10.08
CA PRO A 28 -0.96 9.14 10.31
C PRO A 28 -0.85 10.66 10.13
N ALA A 29 -0.23 11.34 11.11
CA ALA A 29 -0.11 12.81 11.10
C ALA A 29 0.66 13.39 9.89
N ASP A 30 1.57 12.60 9.30
CA ASP A 30 2.35 12.98 8.11
C ASP A 30 1.67 12.59 6.79
N LYS A 31 0.49 11.97 6.87
CA LYS A 31 -0.28 11.41 5.75
C LYS A 31 0.52 10.41 4.92
N THR A 32 1.52 9.77 5.52
CA THR A 32 2.35 8.78 4.86
C THR A 32 1.83 7.38 5.16
N VAL A 33 1.68 6.57 4.12
CA VAL A 33 1.39 5.14 4.21
C VAL A 33 2.56 4.36 3.63
N ILE A 34 3.02 3.37 4.39
CA ILE A 34 4.08 2.45 3.98
C ILE A 34 3.49 1.05 3.91
N ILE A 35 3.59 0.41 2.76
CA ILE A 35 3.22 -0.98 2.55
C ILE A 35 4.51 -1.78 2.35
N GLU A 36 4.80 -2.66 3.28
CA GLU A 36 5.83 -3.67 3.12
C GLU A 36 5.21 -4.91 2.49
N PHE A 37 5.47 -5.09 1.21
CA PHE A 37 4.91 -6.19 0.43
C PHE A 37 5.93 -7.30 0.22
N MET A 38 5.56 -8.54 0.53
CA MET A 38 6.33 -9.74 0.22
C MET A 38 5.62 -10.51 -0.89
N GLY A 39 6.23 -10.60 -2.07
CA GLY A 39 5.63 -11.21 -3.24
C GLY A 39 6.25 -10.72 -4.54
N SER A 40 5.42 -10.52 -5.57
CA SER A 40 5.81 -9.93 -6.86
C SER A 40 4.99 -8.68 -7.15
N LEU A 41 5.64 -7.56 -7.48
CA LEU A 41 4.96 -6.31 -7.87
C LEU A 41 3.98 -6.49 -9.04
N SER A 42 4.24 -7.45 -9.94
CA SER A 42 3.34 -7.76 -11.05
C SER A 42 1.93 -8.17 -10.61
N ASN A 43 1.79 -8.60 -9.35
CA ASN A 43 0.52 -9.06 -8.78
C ASN A 43 -0.18 -7.95 -7.97
N LEU A 44 0.32 -6.72 -8.03
CA LEU A 44 -0.32 -5.54 -7.46
C LEU A 44 -0.94 -4.72 -8.62
N PRO A 45 -2.19 -5.00 -9.02
CA PRO A 45 -2.80 -4.35 -10.19
C PRO A 45 -3.02 -2.83 -9.98
N TRP A 46 -2.93 -2.38 -8.74
CA TRP A 46 -3.03 -0.97 -8.34
C TRP A 46 -1.68 -0.24 -8.35
N VAL A 47 -0.56 -0.93 -8.58
CA VAL A 47 0.76 -0.31 -8.81
C VAL A 47 1.06 -0.33 -10.29
N TYR A 48 1.44 0.81 -10.86
CA TYR A 48 1.93 0.85 -12.23
C TYR A 48 3.11 1.80 -12.39
N LYS A 49 3.95 1.52 -13.39
CA LYS A 49 5.16 2.29 -13.70
C LYS A 49 4.87 3.25 -14.85
N THR A 50 5.14 4.53 -14.64
CA THR A 50 5.07 5.58 -15.66
C THR A 50 6.47 6.04 -16.07
N SER A 51 6.56 6.98 -17.01
CA SER A 51 7.82 7.64 -17.37
C SER A 51 8.41 8.47 -16.21
N TYR A 52 7.61 8.80 -15.19
CA TYR A 52 8.00 9.67 -14.08
C TYR A 52 8.18 8.94 -12.75
N GLY A 53 8.06 7.61 -12.73
CA GLY A 53 8.23 6.79 -11.53
C GLY A 53 7.11 5.77 -11.36
N TYR A 54 6.82 5.40 -10.12
CA TYR A 54 5.69 4.54 -9.80
C TYR A 54 4.50 5.37 -9.33
N GLU A 55 3.32 4.91 -9.68
CA GLU A 55 2.05 5.46 -9.23
C GLU A 55 1.19 4.33 -8.64
N VAL A 56 0.31 4.73 -7.72
CA VAL A 56 -0.66 3.86 -7.08
C VAL A 56 -2.06 4.40 -7.31
N ASP A 57 -2.94 3.57 -7.85
CA ASP A 57 -4.38 3.78 -7.83
C ASP A 57 -4.94 3.42 -6.45
N VAL A 58 -5.35 4.45 -5.72
CA VAL A 58 -5.83 4.33 -4.34
C VAL A 58 -7.16 3.60 -4.27
N GLY A 59 -8.05 3.80 -5.25
CA GLY A 59 -9.35 3.14 -5.29
C GLY A 59 -9.19 1.63 -5.51
N SER A 60 -8.33 1.26 -6.46
CA SER A 60 -7.99 -0.13 -6.73
C SER A 60 -7.27 -0.79 -5.55
N LEU A 61 -6.36 -0.08 -4.87
CA LEU A 61 -5.74 -0.54 -3.63
C LEU A 61 -6.79 -0.78 -2.53
N ARG A 62 -7.69 0.18 -2.30
CA ARG A 62 -8.77 0.09 -1.30
C ARG A 62 -9.69 -1.10 -1.58
N LEU A 63 -10.05 -1.36 -2.83
CA LEU A 63 -10.83 -2.53 -3.22
C LEU A 63 -10.07 -3.85 -2.96
N SER A 64 -8.77 -3.89 -3.26
CA SER A 64 -7.95 -5.10 -3.05
C SER A 64 -7.76 -5.46 -1.57
N ALA A 65 -7.92 -4.48 -0.67
CA ALA A 65 -7.64 -4.61 0.75
C ALA A 65 -8.67 -3.84 1.60
N SER A 66 -9.95 -4.03 1.29
CA SER A 66 -11.07 -3.23 1.83
C SER A 66 -11.18 -3.26 3.35
N LEU A 67 -10.89 -4.40 3.98
CA LEU A 67 -10.87 -4.51 5.45
C LEU A 67 -9.70 -3.76 6.10
N THR A 68 -8.62 -3.54 5.36
CA THR A 68 -7.40 -2.90 5.85
C THR A 68 -7.47 -1.38 5.71
N PHE A 69 -7.98 -0.90 4.57
CA PHE A 69 -8.09 0.51 4.21
C PHE A 69 -9.55 1.02 4.24
N SER A 70 -10.30 0.64 5.26
CA SER A 70 -11.70 1.06 5.45
C SER A 70 -11.84 2.40 6.16
N GLN A 71 -10.76 2.94 6.73
CA GLN A 71 -10.81 4.11 7.59
C GLN A 71 -11.01 5.40 6.79
N ASP A 72 -11.76 6.35 7.37
CA ASP A 72 -12.15 7.60 6.72
C ASP A 72 -10.96 8.50 6.34
N TRP A 73 -9.83 8.37 7.05
CA TRP A 73 -8.63 9.15 6.75
C TRP A 73 -7.90 8.68 5.50
N PHE A 74 -8.11 7.43 5.09
CA PHE A 74 -7.52 6.89 3.88
C PHE A 74 -8.36 7.32 2.67
N PRO A 75 -7.79 7.88 1.59
CA PRO A 75 -8.59 8.38 0.48
C PRO A 75 -9.43 7.29 -0.18
N GLU A 76 -10.59 7.68 -0.71
CA GLU A 76 -11.50 6.74 -1.40
C GLU A 76 -10.99 6.37 -2.79
N ASN A 77 -10.40 7.33 -3.50
CA ASN A 77 -9.95 7.20 -4.87
C ASN A 77 -8.78 8.14 -5.17
N GLY A 78 -8.26 8.06 -6.39
CA GLY A 78 -7.20 8.92 -6.89
C GLY A 78 -5.94 8.16 -7.25
N VAL A 79 -5.00 8.89 -7.83
CA VAL A 79 -3.68 8.38 -8.21
C VAL A 79 -2.63 9.15 -7.43
N VAL A 80 -1.74 8.43 -6.76
CA VAL A 80 -0.63 9.03 -6.00
C VAL A 80 0.71 8.52 -6.47
N LYS A 81 1.71 9.39 -6.43
CA LYS A 81 3.09 8.96 -6.65
C LYS A 81 3.52 8.04 -5.53
N ALA A 82 4.20 6.97 -5.90
CA ALA A 82 4.77 6.01 -4.96
C ALA A 82 6.28 5.93 -5.11
N ASN A 83 6.97 5.88 -3.99
CA ASN A 83 8.36 5.46 -3.95
C ASN A 83 8.41 3.97 -3.67
N ILE A 84 9.04 3.19 -4.55
CA ILE A 84 9.13 1.73 -4.41
C ILE A 84 10.58 1.31 -4.34
N GLN A 85 10.96 0.73 -3.20
CA GLN A 85 12.27 0.12 -2.98
C GLN A 85 12.12 -1.40 -3.06
N ALA A 86 12.98 -2.06 -3.84
CA ALA A 86 12.98 -3.51 -4.03
C ALA A 86 14.19 -4.15 -3.35
N MET A 87 13.94 -5.22 -2.59
CA MET A 87 14.94 -6.01 -1.87
C MET A 87 14.61 -7.51 -2.07
N GLY A 88 14.99 -8.06 -3.23
CA GLY A 88 14.59 -9.41 -3.61
C GLY A 88 13.08 -9.50 -3.87
N ASN A 89 12.38 -10.35 -3.13
CA ASN A 89 10.91 -10.48 -3.19
C ASN A 89 10.18 -9.58 -2.19
N ARG A 90 10.89 -8.68 -1.51
CA ARG A 90 10.31 -7.68 -0.61
C ARG A 90 10.32 -6.32 -1.26
N PHE A 91 9.19 -5.63 -1.20
CA PHE A 91 9.00 -4.29 -1.71
C PHE A 91 8.53 -3.38 -0.59
N ILE A 92 9.11 -2.19 -0.49
CA ILE A 92 8.63 -1.12 0.39
C ILE A 92 7.99 -0.08 -0.52
N ILE A 93 6.68 0.06 -0.42
CA ILE A 93 5.87 0.99 -1.20
C ILE A 93 5.46 2.12 -0.27
N GLU A 94 6.00 3.30 -0.50
CA GLU A 94 5.70 4.50 0.27
C GLU A 94 4.84 5.44 -0.57
N MET A 95 3.72 5.89 0.02
CA MET A 95 2.77 6.83 -0.57
C MET A 95 2.51 7.96 0.41
N ARG A 96 2.24 9.15 -0.13
CA ARG A 96 1.89 10.34 0.67
C ARG A 96 0.65 11.02 0.09
N PHE A 97 -0.28 11.37 0.97
CA PHE A 97 -1.56 12.01 0.67
C PHE A 97 -1.65 13.45 1.20
#